data_AF-A0A2V7CGE5-F1
#
_entry.id   AF-A0A2V7CGE5-F1
#
_cell.length_a   1.000
_cell.length_b   1.000
_cell.length_c   1.000
_cell.angle_alpha   90.00
_cell.angle_beta   90.00
_cell.angle_gamma   90.00
#
_symmetry.space_group_name_H-M   'P 1'
#
loop_
_entity.id
_entity.type
_entity.pdbx_description
1 polymer ?
#
loop_
_entity_poly.entity_id
_entity_poly.type
_entity_poly.pdbx_seq_one_letter_code
_entity_poly.pdbx_strand_id
1 'polypeptide(L)'
;MTRDGQLIAALAPPAFTYPWSTTSVSNGSHSLTARAYDAAGNITTSAAVAVTVSNLDLTPPTATITSPTSNPTYTTSSSSLTLGGTAADNVGVTQVTWANNRGGSGTATGTTSWTASGIVLEPGTNVLTVTARDAAANTATASVTVTLSATLTFTDDPLAAQSTPIKVVHVMELRAAIDSVRVARGLAPFAWTDPTLAVGGTWVRGVHLTELRTALNQAYQAAGQVAPTYTDPTGLSVIKAIHLNELRAAVRAL
;
A
#
# COMPACT_ATOMS: atom_id res chain seq x y z
N MET A 1 32.71 47.89 -46.27
CA MET A 1 33.96 48.61 -46.59
C MET A 1 33.60 50.02 -47.05
N THR A 2 34.40 51.02 -46.69
CA THR A 2 34.31 52.38 -47.24
C THR A 2 35.64 52.71 -47.93
N ARG A 3 35.56 53.44 -49.05
CA ARG A 3 36.69 54.12 -49.68
C ARG A 3 36.24 55.56 -49.85
N ASP A 4 37.06 56.51 -49.43
CA ASP A 4 36.81 57.94 -49.57
C ASP A 4 35.48 58.42 -48.95
N GLY A 5 35.12 57.88 -47.78
CA GLY A 5 33.98 58.36 -47.00
C GLY A 5 32.59 57.93 -47.51
N GLN A 6 32.50 57.21 -48.64
CA GLN A 6 31.24 56.68 -49.17
C GLN A 6 31.15 55.15 -48.98
N LEU A 7 29.97 54.68 -48.55
CA LEU A 7 29.68 53.26 -48.34
C LEU A 7 29.64 52.52 -49.69
N ILE A 8 30.62 51.64 -49.94
CA ILE A 8 30.77 50.90 -51.21
C ILE A 8 30.36 49.42 -51.10
N ALA A 9 30.10 48.92 -49.89
CA ALA A 9 29.43 47.65 -49.69
C ALA A 9 28.83 47.60 -48.29
N ALA A 10 27.52 47.37 -48.21
CA ALA A 10 26.86 46.86 -47.02
C ALA A 10 26.74 45.34 -47.21
N LEU A 11 27.48 44.56 -46.42
CA LEU A 11 27.18 43.15 -46.26
C LEU A 11 25.96 43.07 -45.33
N ALA A 12 24.77 43.14 -45.92
CA ALA A 12 23.60 42.52 -45.31
C ALA A 12 23.86 41.00 -45.24
N PRO A 13 23.27 40.30 -44.27
CA PRO A 13 23.82 39.05 -43.72
C PRO A 13 24.17 37.98 -44.77
N PRO A 14 25.04 37.04 -44.41
CA PRO A 14 24.48 35.73 -44.09
C PRO A 14 24.14 35.74 -42.60
N ALA A 15 22.85 35.59 -42.28
CA ALA A 15 22.46 35.38 -40.90
C ALA A 15 22.87 33.95 -40.59
N PHE A 16 23.92 33.78 -39.79
CA PHE A 16 24.33 32.46 -39.35
C PHE A 16 23.31 31.97 -38.33
N THR A 17 22.44 31.07 -38.76
CA THR A 17 21.47 30.39 -37.88
C THR A 17 21.98 29.02 -37.51
N TYR A 18 21.97 28.70 -36.21
CA TYR A 18 22.24 27.36 -35.71
C TYR A 18 20.95 26.82 -35.07
N PRO A 19 20.31 25.78 -35.65
CA PRO A 19 19.14 25.17 -35.03
C PRO A 19 19.58 24.39 -33.79
N TRP A 20 19.34 24.97 -32.61
CA TRP A 20 19.57 24.29 -31.34
C TRP A 20 18.27 23.69 -30.82
N SER A 21 18.23 22.37 -30.74
CA SER A 21 17.12 21.66 -30.10
C SER A 21 17.34 21.63 -28.59
N THR A 22 16.43 22.23 -27.83
CA THR A 22 16.52 22.23 -26.36
C THR A 22 16.18 20.85 -25.78
N THR A 23 15.40 20.02 -26.47
CA THR A 23 14.97 18.70 -25.97
C THR A 23 16.09 17.66 -25.93
N SER A 24 17.22 17.92 -26.59
CA SER A 24 18.39 17.03 -26.61
C SER A 24 19.48 17.44 -25.61
N VAL A 25 19.23 18.45 -24.77
CA VAL A 25 20.16 18.92 -23.74
C VAL A 25 19.46 18.93 -22.37
N SER A 26 20.24 18.82 -21.30
CA SER A 26 19.71 18.85 -19.93
C SER A 26 19.09 20.20 -19.59
N ASN A 27 18.11 20.19 -18.69
CA ASN A 27 17.61 21.42 -18.08
C ASN A 27 18.73 22.12 -17.30
N GLY A 28 18.69 23.45 -17.27
CA GLY A 28 19.69 24.26 -16.57
C GLY A 28 20.19 25.43 -17.41
N SER A 29 21.22 26.11 -16.89
CA SER A 29 21.84 27.25 -17.56
C SER A 29 22.88 26.78 -18.58
N HIS A 30 22.72 27.24 -19.82
CA HIS A 30 23.64 27.02 -20.92
C HIS A 30 24.21 28.36 -21.37
N SER A 31 25.50 28.38 -21.73
CA SER A 31 26.18 29.57 -22.22
C SER A 31 26.49 29.41 -23.69
N LEU A 32 25.82 30.19 -24.54
CA LEU A 32 26.01 30.16 -25.98
C LEU A 32 26.98 31.27 -26.41
N THR A 33 27.97 30.91 -27.22
CA THR A 33 28.90 31.87 -27.86
C THR A 33 29.01 31.55 -29.34
N ALA A 34 29.27 32.57 -30.15
CA ALA A 34 29.57 32.42 -31.57
C ALA A 34 31.04 32.75 -31.83
N ARG A 35 31.70 31.99 -32.70
CA ARG A 35 33.06 32.26 -33.16
C ARG A 35 33.05 32.61 -34.63
N ALA A 36 33.69 33.72 -34.98
CA ALA A 36 33.90 34.15 -36.36
C ALA A 36 35.37 34.03 -36.72
N TYR A 37 35.64 33.56 -37.93
CA TYR A 37 36.97 33.39 -38.51
C TYR A 37 37.09 34.32 -39.73
N ASP A 38 38.21 35.01 -39.88
CA ASP A 38 38.52 35.72 -41.13
C ASP A 38 39.38 34.87 -42.08
N ALA A 39 39.57 35.36 -43.31
CA ALA A 39 40.35 34.65 -44.33
C ALA A 39 41.85 34.52 -43.99
N ALA A 40 42.35 35.31 -43.04
CA ALA A 40 43.71 35.24 -42.53
C ALA A 40 43.83 34.28 -41.33
N GLY A 41 42.73 33.68 -40.88
CA GLY A 41 42.68 32.75 -39.76
C GLY A 41 42.52 33.42 -38.39
N ASN A 42 42.26 34.73 -38.31
CA ASN A 42 42.00 35.39 -37.04
C ASN A 42 40.61 34.99 -36.52
N ILE A 43 40.50 34.84 -35.19
CA ILE A 43 39.29 34.36 -34.53
C ILE A 43 38.78 35.44 -33.58
N THR A 44 37.48 35.73 -33.62
CA THR A 44 36.78 36.52 -32.60
C THR A 44 35.63 35.70 -32.00
N THR A 45 35.46 35.74 -30.69
CA THR A 45 34.33 35.10 -29.98
C THR A 45 33.37 36.17 -29.48
N SER A 46 32.06 35.95 -29.61
CA SER A 46 31.03 36.84 -29.06
C SER A 46 31.03 36.84 -27.53
N ALA A 47 30.34 37.81 -26.94
CA ALA A 47 29.91 37.68 -25.55
C ALA A 47 29.02 36.42 -25.37
N ALA A 48 29.04 35.86 -24.17
CA ALA A 48 28.19 34.74 -23.78
C ALA A 48 26.73 35.18 -23.64
N VAL A 49 25.82 34.41 -24.23
CA VAL A 49 24.38 34.51 -24.00
C VAL A 49 23.97 33.37 -23.07
N ALA A 50 23.49 33.71 -21.88
CA ALA A 50 22.93 32.74 -20.96
C ALA A 50 21.52 32.36 -21.42
N VAL A 51 21.27 31.06 -21.60
CA VAL A 51 19.96 30.50 -21.91
C VAL A 51 19.61 29.47 -20.85
N THR A 52 18.43 29.60 -20.25
CA THR A 52 17.90 28.58 -19.34
C THR A 52 17.02 27.62 -20.11
N VAL A 53 17.44 26.36 -20.18
CA VAL A 53 16.63 25.27 -20.75
C VAL A 53 15.75 24.69 -19.64
N SER A 54 14.45 24.60 -19.91
CA SER A 54 13.44 24.01 -19.03
C SER A 54 12.46 23.18 -19.85
N ASN A 55 12.92 22.00 -20.27
CA ASN A 55 12.06 20.98 -20.86
C ASN A 55 11.21 20.33 -19.76
N LEU A 56 9.99 19.94 -20.11
CA LEU A 56 9.13 19.17 -19.20
C LEU A 56 9.66 17.74 -19.08
N ASP A 57 9.85 17.26 -17.86
CA ASP A 57 10.10 15.84 -17.62
C ASP A 57 8.77 15.08 -17.65
N LEU A 58 8.70 14.07 -18.50
CA LEU A 58 7.51 13.24 -18.73
C LEU A 58 7.73 11.79 -18.36
N THR A 59 8.92 11.44 -17.87
CA THR A 59 9.26 10.07 -17.51
C THR A 59 8.78 9.83 -16.07
N PRO A 60 7.88 8.86 -15.83
CA PRO A 60 7.48 8.55 -14.47
C PRO A 60 8.60 7.84 -13.70
N PRO A 61 8.63 7.99 -12.36
CA PRO A 61 9.53 7.22 -11.53
C PRO A 61 9.16 5.72 -11.55
N THR A 62 9.95 4.92 -10.88
CA THR A 62 9.68 3.52 -10.53
C THR A 62 9.55 3.40 -9.02
N ALA A 63 8.76 2.42 -8.54
CA ALA A 63 8.63 2.11 -7.12
C ALA A 63 8.55 0.60 -6.93
N THR A 64 9.23 0.06 -5.93
CA THR A 64 9.17 -1.36 -5.56
C THR A 64 9.10 -1.53 -4.06
N ILE A 65 8.34 -2.54 -3.60
CA ILE A 65 8.28 -2.94 -2.18
C ILE A 65 9.13 -4.20 -2.03
N THR A 66 10.09 -4.19 -1.10
CA THR A 66 11.01 -5.31 -0.86
C THR A 66 10.94 -5.84 0.57
N SER A 67 10.38 -5.06 1.50
CA SER A 67 10.13 -5.45 2.89
C SER A 67 8.68 -5.13 3.26
N PRO A 68 7.98 -6.04 3.98
CA PRO A 68 8.45 -7.30 4.55
C PRO A 68 8.60 -8.44 3.54
N THR A 69 8.13 -8.25 2.31
CA THR A 69 8.21 -9.24 1.23
C THR A 69 8.22 -8.54 -0.12
N SER A 70 8.75 -9.21 -1.14
CA SER A 70 8.59 -8.85 -2.56
C SER A 70 7.41 -9.56 -3.23
N ASN A 71 6.75 -10.49 -2.52
CA ASN A 71 5.54 -11.15 -3.00
C ASN A 71 4.35 -10.20 -2.97
N PRO A 72 3.33 -10.40 -3.83
CA PRO A 72 2.12 -9.57 -3.84
C PRO A 72 1.29 -9.67 -2.56
N THR A 73 1.51 -10.71 -1.74
CA THR A 73 0.76 -10.97 -0.51
C THR A 73 1.69 -11.25 0.68
N TYR A 74 1.31 -10.76 1.85
CA TYR A 74 2.00 -10.98 3.12
C TYR A 74 0.99 -11.27 4.25
N THR A 75 1.34 -12.11 5.22
CA THR A 75 0.49 -12.38 6.39
C THR A 75 1.29 -12.12 7.66
N THR A 76 0.67 -11.47 8.63
CA THR A 76 1.29 -11.11 9.91
C THR A 76 0.26 -11.16 11.03
N SER A 77 0.71 -11.33 12.26
CA SER A 77 -0.10 -11.16 13.48
C SER A 77 0.16 -9.82 14.19
N SER A 78 1.08 -8.99 13.67
CA SER A 78 1.38 -7.66 14.19
C SER A 78 0.44 -6.62 13.57
N SER A 79 -0.29 -5.88 14.41
CA SER A 79 -1.17 -4.79 13.99
C SER A 79 -0.45 -3.53 13.51
N SER A 80 0.89 -3.50 13.65
CA SER A 80 1.74 -2.44 13.11
C SER A 80 2.76 -3.05 12.14
N LEU A 81 2.90 -2.41 10.98
CA LEU A 81 3.81 -2.84 9.93
C LEU A 81 4.80 -1.74 9.54
N THR A 82 6.00 -2.18 9.14
CA THR A 82 6.98 -1.36 8.44
C THR A 82 7.14 -1.88 7.02
N LEU A 83 6.93 -1.01 6.03
CA LEU A 83 7.28 -1.28 4.64
C LEU A 83 8.66 -0.69 4.33
N GLY A 84 9.37 -1.36 3.43
CA GLY A 84 10.61 -0.84 2.85
C GLY A 84 10.72 -1.20 1.38
N GLY A 85 11.48 -0.41 0.64
CA GLY A 85 11.58 -0.59 -0.79
C GLY A 85 12.53 0.40 -1.46
N THR A 86 12.47 0.44 -2.79
CA THR A 86 13.25 1.39 -3.59
C THR A 86 12.37 2.18 -4.55
N ALA A 87 12.84 3.36 -4.94
CA ALA A 87 12.28 4.13 -6.04
C ALA A 87 13.40 4.82 -6.83
N ALA A 88 13.21 4.95 -8.14
CA ALA A 88 14.22 5.51 -9.04
C ALA A 88 13.56 6.25 -10.20
N ASP A 89 14.23 7.28 -10.69
CA ASP A 89 13.78 8.16 -11.77
C ASP A 89 15.01 8.69 -12.53
N ASN A 90 14.84 9.14 -13.78
CA ASN A 90 15.94 9.69 -14.60
C ASN A 90 16.47 11.03 -14.07
N VAL A 91 15.64 11.85 -13.42
CA VAL A 91 16.05 13.12 -12.80
C VAL A 91 16.07 13.00 -11.28
N GLY A 92 15.12 12.29 -10.70
CA GLY A 92 15.12 11.95 -9.28
C GLY A 92 13.73 11.93 -8.65
N VAL A 93 13.57 11.06 -7.67
CA VAL A 93 12.35 10.96 -6.86
C VAL A 93 12.40 12.00 -5.75
N THR A 94 11.36 12.82 -5.64
CA THR A 94 11.25 13.88 -4.62
C THR A 94 10.43 13.44 -3.41
N GLN A 95 9.53 12.48 -3.58
CA GLN A 95 8.65 12.02 -2.51
C GLN A 95 8.25 10.56 -2.71
N VAL A 96 8.18 9.82 -1.60
CA VAL A 96 7.50 8.52 -1.53
C VAL A 96 6.43 8.59 -0.45
N THR A 97 5.19 8.28 -0.79
CA THR A 97 4.06 8.22 0.15
C THR A 97 3.47 6.82 0.20
N TRP A 98 2.70 6.53 1.25
CA TRP A 98 1.97 5.28 1.41
C TRP A 98 0.53 5.56 1.86
N ALA A 99 -0.37 4.64 1.52
CA ALA A 99 -1.74 4.63 1.98
C ALA A 99 -2.22 3.20 2.21
N ASN A 100 -3.06 3.00 3.23
CA ASN A 100 -3.79 1.77 3.45
C ASN A 100 -5.26 1.97 3.05
N ASN A 101 -5.82 1.06 2.25
CA ASN A 101 -7.24 1.13 1.86
C ASN A 101 -8.21 1.04 3.05
N ARG A 102 -7.75 0.53 4.20
CA ARG A 102 -8.50 0.49 5.46
C ARG A 102 -8.35 1.74 6.31
N GLY A 103 -7.62 2.75 5.82
CA GLY A 103 -7.36 4.01 6.52
C GLY A 103 -5.91 4.16 6.97
N GLY A 104 -5.46 5.40 7.07
CA GLY A 104 -4.05 5.73 7.33
C GLY A 104 -3.26 5.97 6.05
N SER A 105 -2.40 6.99 6.10
CA SER A 105 -1.50 7.36 5.02
C SER A 105 -0.36 8.19 5.58
N GLY A 106 0.74 8.31 4.84
CA GLY A 106 1.86 9.16 5.24
C GLY A 106 2.96 9.24 4.20
N THR A 107 4.03 9.93 4.57
CA THR A 107 5.25 10.06 3.77
C THR A 107 6.29 9.08 4.31
N ALA A 108 6.96 8.35 3.44
CA ALA A 108 8.08 7.48 3.80
C ALA A 108 9.34 8.31 4.10
N THR A 109 10.24 7.74 4.89
CA THR A 109 11.58 8.30 5.10
C THR A 109 12.49 7.83 3.96
N GLY A 110 13.13 8.78 3.25
CA GLY A 110 13.98 8.50 2.10
C GLY A 110 13.19 8.44 0.77
N THR A 111 13.91 8.58 -0.35
CA THR A 111 13.32 8.58 -1.70
C THR A 111 13.91 7.53 -2.62
N THR A 112 15.20 7.19 -2.49
CA THR A 112 15.84 6.11 -3.27
C THR A 112 15.70 4.75 -2.60
N SER A 113 16.18 4.64 -1.36
CA SER A 113 15.84 3.57 -0.43
C SER A 113 14.92 4.19 0.61
N TRP A 114 13.69 3.70 0.69
CA TRP A 114 12.66 4.32 1.51
C TRP A 114 12.09 3.34 2.54
N THR A 115 11.62 3.89 3.65
CA THR A 115 10.97 3.13 4.74
C THR A 115 9.73 3.86 5.23
N ALA A 116 8.62 3.14 5.36
CA ALA A 116 7.38 3.61 5.96
C ALA A 116 7.06 2.77 7.20
N SER A 117 7.21 3.35 8.39
CA SER A 117 7.01 2.66 9.67
C SER A 117 5.70 3.07 10.33
N GLY A 118 5.17 2.21 11.21
CA GLY A 118 3.99 2.52 12.02
C GLY A 118 2.68 2.49 11.23
N ILE A 119 2.64 1.72 10.14
CA ILE A 119 1.42 1.50 9.37
C ILE A 119 0.48 0.65 10.22
N VAL A 120 -0.63 1.23 10.65
CA VAL A 120 -1.68 0.52 11.38
C VAL A 120 -2.44 -0.37 10.40
N LEU A 121 -2.56 -1.64 10.75
CA LEU A 121 -3.33 -2.65 10.03
C LEU A 121 -4.64 -2.92 10.76
N GLU A 122 -5.72 -3.02 9.99
CA GLU A 122 -7.00 -3.52 10.48
C GLU A 122 -7.05 -5.05 10.38
N PRO A 123 -7.79 -5.77 11.24
CA PRO A 123 -7.95 -7.22 11.12
C PRO A 123 -8.34 -7.66 9.70
N GLY A 124 -7.59 -8.65 9.19
CA GLY A 124 -7.70 -9.18 7.84
C GLY A 124 -7.01 -8.39 6.75
N THR A 125 -7.62 -8.35 5.57
CA THR A 125 -6.96 -7.83 4.37
C THR A 125 -6.88 -6.30 4.37
N ASN A 126 -5.64 -5.81 4.28
CA ASN A 126 -5.21 -4.43 4.06
C ASN A 126 -4.47 -4.37 2.72
N VAL A 127 -4.83 -3.43 1.85
CA VAL A 127 -4.10 -3.16 0.60
C VAL A 127 -3.28 -1.90 0.83
N LEU A 128 -1.97 -2.10 0.97
CA LEU A 128 -1.02 -1.01 1.14
C LEU A 128 -0.52 -0.60 -0.24
N THR A 129 -0.62 0.69 -0.55
CA THR A 129 -0.15 1.26 -1.81
C THR A 129 0.90 2.31 -1.51
N VAL A 130 2.04 2.20 -2.19
CA VAL A 130 3.16 3.13 -2.14
C VAL A 130 3.19 3.92 -3.44
N THR A 131 3.39 5.23 -3.38
CA THR A 131 3.47 6.12 -4.54
C THR A 131 4.79 6.88 -4.52
N ALA A 132 5.63 6.69 -5.54
CA ALA A 132 6.79 7.55 -5.79
C ALA A 132 6.38 8.71 -6.71
N ARG A 133 6.92 9.90 -6.44
CA ARG A 133 6.68 11.14 -7.18
C ARG A 133 8.02 11.84 -7.47
N ASP A 134 8.19 12.33 -8.69
CA ASP A 134 9.36 13.11 -9.11
C ASP A 134 9.13 14.64 -8.94
N ALA A 135 10.05 15.47 -9.44
CA ALA A 135 9.92 16.94 -9.39
C ALA A 135 8.93 17.50 -10.42
N ALA A 136 8.68 16.77 -11.52
CA ALA A 136 7.74 17.15 -12.57
C ALA A 136 6.31 16.65 -12.31
N ALA A 137 6.07 16.11 -11.12
CA ALA A 137 4.80 15.57 -10.65
C ALA A 137 4.34 14.27 -11.34
N ASN A 138 5.22 13.58 -12.07
CA ASN A 138 4.98 12.22 -12.54
C ASN A 138 4.99 11.26 -11.35
N THR A 139 4.22 10.17 -11.44
CA THR A 139 4.07 9.21 -10.34
C THR A 139 4.07 7.77 -10.82
N ALA A 140 4.54 6.87 -9.97
CA ALA A 140 4.35 5.43 -10.11
C ALA A 140 4.02 4.79 -8.76
N THR A 141 3.29 3.67 -8.83
CA THR A 141 2.78 2.99 -7.63
C THR A 141 3.22 1.54 -7.55
N ALA A 142 3.39 1.04 -6.33
CA ALA A 142 3.51 -0.38 -6.02
C ALA A 142 2.54 -0.73 -4.88
N SER A 143 1.99 -1.93 -4.88
CA SER A 143 1.04 -2.35 -3.84
C SER A 143 1.37 -3.74 -3.29
N VAL A 144 1.03 -3.95 -2.02
CA VAL A 144 1.10 -5.25 -1.36
C VAL A 144 -0.19 -5.49 -0.56
N THR A 145 -0.72 -6.70 -0.66
CA THR A 145 -1.89 -7.13 0.11
C THR A 145 -1.42 -7.79 1.39
N VAL A 146 -1.68 -7.15 2.53
CA VAL A 146 -1.30 -7.64 3.86
C VAL A 146 -2.51 -8.15 4.60
N THR A 147 -2.48 -9.40 5.03
CA THR A 147 -3.50 -9.98 5.90
C THR A 147 -3.01 -9.96 7.35
N LEU A 148 -3.68 -9.18 8.20
CA LEU A 148 -3.51 -9.25 9.65
C LEU A 148 -4.35 -10.41 10.20
N SER A 149 -3.69 -11.52 10.55
CA SER A 149 -4.30 -12.61 11.31
C SER A 149 -4.42 -12.17 12.77
N ALA A 150 -5.63 -11.94 13.24
CA ALA A 150 -5.86 -11.53 14.62
C ALA A 150 -5.40 -12.64 15.58
N THR A 151 -4.59 -12.30 16.58
CA THR A 151 -4.33 -13.21 17.71
C THR A 151 -5.56 -13.22 18.61
N LEU A 152 -6.41 -14.24 18.44
CA LEU A 152 -7.66 -14.34 19.18
C LEU A 152 -7.43 -15.00 20.55
N THR A 153 -7.37 -14.16 21.57
CA THR A 153 -7.36 -14.56 22.98
C THR A 153 -8.78 -14.61 23.52
N PHE A 154 -9.14 -15.72 24.17
CA PHE A 154 -10.38 -15.82 24.93
C PHE A 154 -10.01 -15.75 26.41
N THR A 155 -10.86 -15.14 27.24
CA THR A 155 -10.52 -14.86 28.65
C THR A 155 -10.30 -16.13 29.48
N ASP A 156 -10.78 -17.29 29.00
CA ASP A 156 -10.78 -18.57 29.71
C ASP A 156 -10.39 -19.79 28.82
N ASP A 157 -9.33 -19.65 28.04
CA ASP A 157 -8.88 -20.68 27.10
C ASP A 157 -7.81 -21.66 27.64
N PRO A 158 -7.98 -22.99 27.49
CA PRO A 158 -9.15 -23.70 26.97
C PRO A 158 -10.27 -23.86 28.02
N LEU A 159 -11.51 -24.02 27.56
CA LEU A 159 -12.61 -24.37 28.46
C LEU A 159 -12.39 -25.79 28.99
N ALA A 160 -12.15 -25.94 30.29
CA ALA A 160 -11.99 -27.26 30.91
C ALA A 160 -13.34 -28.00 30.94
N ALA A 161 -13.37 -29.20 30.38
CA ALA A 161 -14.56 -30.07 30.39
C ALA A 161 -15.03 -30.32 31.83
N GLN A 162 -16.34 -30.22 32.06
CA GLN A 162 -17.00 -30.43 33.36
C GLN A 162 -16.67 -29.42 34.48
N SER A 163 -15.73 -28.49 34.29
CA SER A 163 -15.33 -27.50 35.29
C SER A 163 -15.76 -26.06 34.94
N THR A 164 -15.68 -25.67 33.66
CA THR A 164 -16.12 -24.32 33.24
C THR A 164 -17.62 -24.32 32.90
N PRO A 165 -18.49 -23.61 33.65
CA PRO A 165 -19.88 -23.44 33.24
C PRO A 165 -19.91 -22.64 31.93
N ILE A 166 -20.54 -23.16 30.88
CA ILE A 166 -20.67 -22.42 29.62
C ILE A 166 -21.60 -21.24 29.84
N LYS A 167 -21.00 -20.05 29.90
CA LYS A 167 -21.70 -18.79 30.12
C LYS A 167 -21.88 -18.05 28.80
N VAL A 168 -22.82 -17.10 28.82
CA VAL A 168 -23.05 -16.13 27.75
C VAL A 168 -21.76 -15.46 27.27
N VAL A 169 -20.83 -15.13 28.19
CA VAL A 169 -19.56 -14.47 27.85
C VAL A 169 -18.71 -15.30 26.87
N HIS A 170 -18.66 -16.63 27.00
CA HIS A 170 -17.87 -17.47 26.08
C HIS A 170 -18.43 -17.44 24.66
N VAL A 171 -19.76 -17.38 24.54
CA VAL A 171 -20.45 -17.27 23.24
C VAL A 171 -20.26 -15.87 22.66
N MET A 172 -20.34 -14.81 23.48
CA MET A 172 -20.11 -13.44 23.02
C MET A 172 -18.69 -13.22 22.52
N GLU A 173 -17.68 -13.68 23.26
CA GLU A 173 -16.28 -13.60 22.82
C GLU A 173 -16.07 -14.38 21.51
N LEU A 174 -16.68 -15.56 21.38
CA LEU A 174 -16.57 -16.35 20.16
C LEU A 174 -17.33 -15.73 18.97
N ARG A 175 -18.50 -15.12 19.18
CA ARG A 175 -19.20 -14.34 18.15
C ARG A 175 -18.34 -13.19 17.66
N ALA A 176 -17.77 -12.40 18.58
CA ALA A 176 -16.87 -11.31 18.24
C ALA A 176 -15.63 -11.79 17.48
N ALA A 177 -15.05 -12.92 17.88
CA ALA A 177 -13.93 -13.54 17.19
C ALA A 177 -14.30 -14.01 15.77
N ILE A 178 -15.48 -14.63 15.61
CA ILE A 178 -16.00 -15.04 14.29
C ILE A 178 -16.28 -13.82 13.40
N ASP A 179 -16.90 -12.77 13.93
CA ASP A 179 -17.16 -11.55 13.17
C ASP A 179 -15.87 -10.86 12.73
N SER A 180 -14.84 -10.88 13.58
CA SER A 180 -13.51 -10.39 13.23
C SER A 180 -12.92 -11.16 12.04
N VAL A 181 -12.93 -12.51 12.07
CA VAL A 181 -12.41 -13.30 10.94
C VAL A 181 -13.29 -13.20 9.69
N ARG A 182 -14.58 -12.92 9.82
CA ARG A 182 -15.48 -12.66 8.66
C ARG A 182 -15.14 -11.35 7.98
N VAL A 183 -15.05 -10.26 8.74
CA VAL A 183 -14.64 -8.94 8.24
C VAL A 183 -13.26 -9.02 7.60
N ALA A 184 -12.38 -9.84 8.19
CA ALA A 184 -11.06 -10.07 7.66
C ALA A 184 -11.05 -10.68 6.25
N ARG A 185 -12.10 -11.42 5.87
CA ARG A 185 -12.29 -12.04 4.55
C ARG A 185 -13.30 -11.30 3.67
N GLY A 186 -13.59 -10.03 3.97
CA GLY A 186 -14.49 -9.19 3.16
C GLY A 186 -15.98 -9.52 3.32
N LEU A 187 -16.35 -10.30 4.33
CA LEU A 187 -17.74 -10.56 4.67
C LEU A 187 -18.24 -9.53 5.69
N ALA A 188 -19.54 -9.23 5.67
CA ALA A 188 -20.17 -8.49 6.76
C ALA A 188 -20.19 -9.33 8.06
N PRO A 189 -20.22 -8.68 9.24
CA PRO A 189 -20.51 -9.36 10.50
C PRO A 189 -21.78 -10.21 10.39
N PHE A 190 -21.82 -11.34 11.09
CA PHE A 190 -22.96 -12.26 11.01
C PHE A 190 -24.19 -11.67 11.72
N ALA A 191 -25.36 -11.81 11.10
CA ALA A 191 -26.62 -11.35 11.67
C ALA A 191 -27.13 -12.37 12.71
N TRP A 192 -26.59 -12.31 13.93
CA TRP A 192 -26.99 -13.17 15.04
C TRP A 192 -28.46 -12.95 15.42
N THR A 193 -29.26 -14.02 15.50
CA THR A 193 -30.71 -13.93 15.76
C THR A 193 -31.09 -13.48 17.17
N ASP A 194 -30.16 -13.56 18.13
CA ASP A 194 -30.27 -12.97 19.47
C ASP A 194 -29.08 -12.02 19.71
N PRO A 195 -29.20 -10.72 19.40
CA PRO A 195 -28.13 -9.75 19.56
C PRO A 195 -27.85 -9.37 21.04
N THR A 196 -28.71 -9.73 21.99
CA THR A 196 -28.59 -9.35 23.41
C THR A 196 -28.84 -10.53 24.33
N LEU A 197 -27.81 -11.36 24.50
CA LEU A 197 -27.76 -12.28 25.62
C LEU A 197 -27.57 -11.46 26.92
N ALA A 198 -28.67 -11.05 27.55
CA ALA A 198 -28.63 -10.31 28.81
C ALA A 198 -27.95 -11.14 29.91
N VAL A 199 -27.06 -10.50 30.66
CA VAL A 199 -26.37 -11.11 31.82
C VAL A 199 -27.44 -11.63 32.80
N GLY A 200 -27.61 -12.95 32.85
CA GLY A 200 -28.47 -13.63 33.82
C GLY A 200 -29.73 -14.32 33.30
N GLY A 201 -30.04 -14.33 31.98
CA GLY A 201 -31.34 -14.82 31.50
C GLY A 201 -31.36 -15.95 30.46
N THR A 202 -30.42 -15.97 29.51
CA THR A 202 -30.54 -16.83 28.32
C THR A 202 -29.58 -18.01 28.35
N TRP A 203 -30.15 -19.21 28.41
CA TRP A 203 -29.43 -20.46 28.27
C TRP A 203 -28.84 -20.54 26.86
N VAL A 204 -27.57 -20.92 26.76
CA VAL A 204 -26.89 -21.16 25.48
C VAL A 204 -27.50 -22.42 24.85
N ARG A 205 -28.41 -22.24 23.87
CA ARG A 205 -29.14 -23.32 23.17
C ARG A 205 -28.43 -23.73 21.88
N GLY A 206 -28.72 -24.93 21.37
CA GLY A 206 -28.14 -25.46 20.11
C GLY A 206 -28.30 -24.56 18.87
N VAL A 207 -29.26 -23.62 18.87
CA VAL A 207 -29.38 -22.59 17.82
C VAL A 207 -28.12 -21.73 17.73
N HIS A 208 -27.53 -21.31 18.85
CA HIS A 208 -26.31 -20.51 18.86
C HIS A 208 -25.12 -21.28 18.28
N LEU A 209 -24.99 -22.57 18.61
CA LEU A 209 -23.94 -23.41 18.03
C LEU A 209 -24.11 -23.54 16.50
N THR A 210 -25.35 -23.65 16.03
CA THR A 210 -25.65 -23.72 14.60
C THR A 210 -25.27 -22.42 13.88
N GLU A 211 -25.60 -21.26 14.47
CA GLU A 211 -25.19 -19.96 13.94
C GLU A 211 -23.67 -19.79 13.93
N LEU A 212 -22.99 -20.12 15.04
CA LEU A 212 -21.52 -20.01 15.16
C LEU A 212 -20.83 -20.84 14.07
N ARG A 213 -21.25 -22.10 13.88
CA ARG A 213 -20.74 -22.98 12.81
C ARG A 213 -21.01 -22.40 11.43
N THR A 214 -22.22 -21.91 11.19
CA THR A 214 -22.62 -21.34 9.89
C THR A 214 -21.75 -20.11 9.56
N ALA A 215 -21.63 -19.19 10.51
CA ALA A 215 -20.86 -17.96 10.36
C ALA A 215 -19.37 -18.24 10.12
N LEU A 216 -18.81 -19.23 10.81
CA LEU A 216 -17.42 -19.66 10.65
C LEU A 216 -17.19 -20.38 9.32
N ASN A 217 -18.08 -21.30 8.94
CA ASN A 217 -17.99 -22.02 7.66
C ASN A 217 -18.04 -21.07 6.46
N GLN A 218 -18.85 -20.00 6.53
CA GLN A 218 -18.85 -18.94 5.53
C GLN A 218 -17.49 -18.21 5.44
N ALA A 219 -16.84 -17.95 6.58
CA ALA A 219 -15.49 -17.37 6.60
C ALA A 219 -14.44 -18.31 5.98
N TYR A 220 -14.51 -19.62 6.25
CA TYR A 220 -13.67 -20.64 5.60
C TYR A 220 -13.90 -20.70 4.08
N GLN A 221 -15.15 -20.63 3.62
CA GLN A 221 -15.46 -20.61 2.19
C GLN A 221 -14.94 -19.35 1.50
N ALA A 222 -15.13 -18.17 2.11
CA ALA A 222 -14.55 -16.91 1.62
C ALA A 222 -13.01 -16.94 1.64
N ALA A 223 -12.43 -17.74 2.53
CA ALA A 223 -11.00 -18.01 2.58
C ALA A 223 -10.50 -18.99 1.50
N GLY A 224 -11.38 -19.64 0.72
CA GLY A 224 -11.03 -20.74 -0.17
C GLY A 224 -10.54 -21.99 0.56
N GLN A 225 -10.86 -22.12 1.85
CA GLN A 225 -10.44 -23.23 2.73
C GLN A 225 -11.61 -24.20 2.95
N VAL A 226 -11.28 -25.46 3.25
CA VAL A 226 -12.28 -26.47 3.62
C VAL A 226 -12.82 -26.14 5.02
N ALA A 227 -14.14 -26.15 5.17
CA ALA A 227 -14.78 -25.91 6.45
C ALA A 227 -14.36 -26.97 7.50
N PRO A 228 -14.22 -26.58 8.78
CA PRO A 228 -13.83 -27.49 9.85
C PRO A 228 -14.89 -28.57 10.09
N THR A 229 -14.43 -29.77 10.42
CA THR A 229 -15.30 -30.88 10.85
C THR A 229 -15.56 -30.76 12.36
N TYR A 230 -16.81 -30.95 12.77
CA TYR A 230 -17.21 -30.93 14.18
C TYR A 230 -17.55 -32.34 14.65
N THR A 231 -17.18 -32.71 15.88
CA THR A 231 -17.35 -34.10 16.37
C THR A 231 -18.78 -34.49 16.76
N ASP A 232 -19.72 -33.55 16.83
CA ASP A 232 -21.10 -33.73 17.31
C ASP A 232 -22.18 -33.19 16.34
N PRO A 233 -23.41 -33.78 16.35
CA PRO A 233 -24.48 -33.38 15.45
C PRO A 233 -25.06 -31.99 15.75
N THR A 234 -25.54 -31.29 14.72
CA THR A 234 -26.29 -30.04 14.87
C THR A 234 -27.61 -30.23 15.61
N GLY A 235 -28.07 -29.23 16.38
CA GLY A 235 -29.37 -29.28 17.06
C GLY A 235 -29.36 -29.81 18.50
N LEU A 236 -28.23 -29.72 19.20
CA LEU A 236 -28.12 -30.17 20.59
C LEU A 236 -28.98 -29.35 21.56
N SER A 237 -29.58 -30.03 22.54
CA SER A 237 -30.30 -29.41 23.65
C SER A 237 -29.37 -28.71 24.65
N VAL A 238 -28.09 -29.11 24.72
CA VAL A 238 -27.07 -28.54 25.62
C VAL A 238 -25.73 -28.40 24.90
N ILE A 239 -25.11 -27.23 25.00
CA ILE A 239 -23.76 -26.98 24.48
C ILE A 239 -22.71 -27.29 25.55
N LYS A 240 -21.69 -28.07 25.18
CA LYS A 240 -20.57 -28.47 26.04
C LYS A 240 -19.31 -27.66 25.70
N ALA A 241 -18.35 -27.66 26.63
CA ALA A 241 -17.04 -27.03 26.45
C ALA A 241 -16.31 -27.47 25.17
N ILE A 242 -16.43 -28.76 24.81
CA ILE A 242 -15.81 -29.31 23.61
C ILE A 242 -16.27 -28.61 22.32
N HIS A 243 -17.57 -28.30 22.18
CA HIS A 243 -18.07 -27.65 20.96
C HIS A 243 -17.52 -26.22 20.81
N LEU A 244 -17.38 -25.49 21.92
CA LEU A 244 -16.79 -24.15 21.91
C LEU A 244 -15.28 -24.21 21.69
N ASN A 245 -14.57 -25.18 22.27
CA ASN A 245 -13.12 -25.35 22.04
C ASN A 245 -12.81 -25.69 20.57
N GLU A 246 -13.62 -26.53 19.92
CA GLU A 246 -13.50 -26.81 18.48
C GLU A 246 -13.69 -25.54 17.64
N LEU A 247 -14.70 -24.72 17.95
CA LEU A 247 -14.92 -23.46 17.26
C LEU A 247 -13.82 -22.45 17.53
N ARG A 248 -13.34 -22.32 18.77
CA ARG A 248 -12.21 -21.44 19.14
C ARG A 248 -10.94 -21.85 18.38
N ALA A 249 -10.67 -23.15 18.31
CA ALA A 249 -9.53 -23.68 17.55
C ALA A 249 -9.66 -23.40 16.05
N ALA A 250 -10.83 -23.64 15.46
CA ALA A 250 -11.09 -23.36 14.06
C ALA A 250 -11.00 -21.86 13.73
N VAL A 251 -11.54 -21.00 14.59
CA VAL A 251 -11.43 -19.54 14.45
C VAL A 251 -9.98 -19.07 14.45
N ARG A 252 -9.09 -19.67 15.24
CA ARG A 252 -7.64 -19.36 15.27
C ARG A 252 -6.87 -19.89 14.07
N ALA A 253 -7.39 -20.90 13.39
CA ALA A 253 -6.78 -21.49 12.21
C ALA A 253 -7.12 -20.75 10.91
N LEU A 254 -7.93 -19.69 11.00
CA LEU A 254 -8.36 -18.81 9.91
C LEU A 254 -7.55 -17.51 9.90
#